data_AF-G5K850-F1
#
_entry.id   AF-G5K850-F1
#
_cell.length_a   1.000
_cell.length_b   1.000
_cell.length_c   1.000
_cell.angle_alpha   90.00
_cell.angle_beta   90.00
_cell.angle_gamma   90.00
#
_symmetry.space_group_name_H-M   'P 1'
#
loop_
_entity.id
_entity.type
_entity.pdbx_description
1 polymer ?
#
loop_
_entity_poly.entity_id
_entity_poly.type
_entity_poly.pdbx_seq_one_letter_code
_entity_poly.pdbx_strand_id
1 'polypeptide(L)' 'MRQTIKEIEVNVTYRWFFGLTLEDKVAHFTTYGKNYSRRFQDKQVIEAIFSHILGLCLNCWAD' A
#
# COMPACT_ATOMS: atom_id res chain seq x y z
N MET A 1 2.40 10.37 2.26
CA MET A 1 3.10 10.04 0.98
C MET A 1 4.54 10.50 0.90
N ARG A 2 4.95 11.68 1.41
CA ARG A 2 6.36 12.13 1.28
C ARG A 2 7.38 11.14 1.88
N GLN A 3 7.11 10.61 3.08
CA GLN A 3 7.98 9.62 3.72
C GLN A 3 8.00 8.28 2.97
N THR A 4 6.83 7.77 2.57
CA THR A 4 6.71 6.54 1.75
C THR A 4 7.56 6.61 0.48
N ILE A 5 7.61 7.78 -0.16
CA ILE A 5 8.43 7.98 -1.36
C ILE A 5 9.91 7.89 -1.07
N LYS A 6 10.37 8.51 0.03
CA LYS A 6 11.76 8.33 0.49
C LYS A 6 12.09 6.87 0.77
N GLU A 7 11.15 6.11 1.30
CA GLU A 7 11.33 4.67 1.54
C GLU A 7 11.39 3.89 0.23
N ILE A 8 10.57 4.21 -0.78
CA ILE A 8 10.64 3.57 -2.11
C ILE A 8 12.00 3.82 -2.81
N GLU A 9 12.65 4.96 -2.56
CA GLU A 9 13.97 5.25 -3.14
C GLU A 9 15.06 4.28 -2.66
N VAL A 10 14.95 3.73 -1.44
CA VAL A 10 16.01 2.93 -0.82
C VAL A 10 15.60 1.49 -0.48
N ASN A 11 14.30 1.22 -0.37
CA ASN A 11 13.77 -0.07 0.09
C ASN A 11 13.25 -0.91 -1.08
N VAL A 12 13.95 -2.01 -1.36
CA VAL A 12 13.61 -2.95 -2.45
C VAL A 12 12.22 -3.55 -2.30
N THR A 13 11.80 -3.91 -1.08
CA THR A 13 10.46 -4.46 -0.82
C THR A 13 9.36 -3.48 -1.21
N TYR A 14 9.59 -2.19 -0.93
CA TYR A 14 8.62 -1.16 -1.29
C TYR A 14 8.58 -0.95 -2.80
N ARG A 15 9.73 -0.97 -3.49
CA ARG A 15 9.78 -0.92 -4.96
C ARG A 15 8.99 -2.08 -5.57
N TRP A 16 9.21 -3.30 -5.10
CA TRP A 16 8.45 -4.48 -5.52
C TRP A 16 6.94 -4.31 -5.31
N PHE A 17 6.52 -3.81 -4.14
CA PHE A 17 5.11 -3.59 -3.84
C PHE A 17 4.45 -2.58 -4.81
N PHE A 18 5.20 -1.56 -5.23
CA PHE A 18 4.73 -0.58 -6.22
C PHE A 18 4.97 -1.01 -7.68
N GLY A 19 5.49 -2.22 -7.92
CA GLY A 19 5.76 -2.75 -9.27
C GLY A 19 6.91 -2.05 -9.99
N LEU A 20 7.85 -1.47 -9.24
CA LEU A 20 9.03 -0.81 -9.78
C LEU A 20 10.22 -1.78 -9.81
N THR A 21 10.96 -1.79 -10.91
CA THR A 21 12.31 -2.37 -10.99
C THR A 21 13.30 -1.52 -10.20
N LEU A 22 14.56 -1.94 -10.07
CA LEU A 22 15.58 -1.14 -9.36
C LEU A 22 15.96 0.15 -10.11
N GLU A 23 15.80 0.17 -11.44
CA GLU A 23 16.24 1.27 -12.31
C GLU A 23 15.14 2.31 -12.54
N ASP A 24 13.87 1.95 -12.27
CA ASP A 24 12.74 2.86 -12.49
C ASP A 24 12.84 4.14 -11.66
N LYS A 25 12.40 5.26 -12.23
CA LYS A 25 12.32 6.51 -11.48
C LYS A 25 11.11 6.48 -10.55
N VAL A 26 11.29 6.88 -9.29
CA VAL A 26 10.17 7.06 -8.38
C VAL A 26 9.41 8.33 -8.78
N ALA A 27 8.11 8.19 -9.06
CA ALA A 27 7.28 9.34 -9.39
C ALA A 27 7.16 10.32 -8.22
N HIS A 28 6.93 11.59 -8.52
CA HIS A 28 6.77 12.63 -7.50
C HIS A 28 5.67 12.27 -6.48
N PHE A 29 5.85 12.67 -5.21
CA PHE A 29 4.98 12.24 -4.11
C PHE A 29 3.50 12.58 -4.28
N THR A 30 3.18 13.61 -5.08
CA THR A 30 1.80 13.99 -5.39
C THR A 30 1.10 12.97 -6.30
N THR A 31 1.82 12.26 -7.15
CA THR A 31 1.26 11.22 -8.03
C THR A 31 0.65 10.10 -7.21
N TYR A 32 1.42 9.53 -6.29
CA TYR A 32 0.95 8.48 -5.41
C TYR A 32 -0.09 8.98 -4.41
N GLY A 33 0.02 10.24 -3.95
CA GLY A 33 -1.01 10.86 -3.10
C GLY A 33 -2.37 10.96 -3.79
N LYS A 34 -2.41 11.44 -5.04
CA LYS A 34 -3.65 11.51 -5.83
C LYS A 34 -4.22 10.12 -6.11
N ASN A 35 -3.37 9.16 -6.47
CA ASN A 35 -3.81 7.78 -6.71
C ASN A 35 -4.37 7.13 -5.43
N TYR A 36 -3.71 7.34 -4.30
CA TYR A 36 -4.17 6.86 -3.00
C TYR A 36 -5.54 7.45 -2.65
N SER A 37 -5.69 8.78 -2.70
CA SER A 37 -6.97 9.42 -2.41
C SER A 37 -8.09 8.92 -3.31
N ARG A 38 -7.83 8.68 -4.60
CA ARG A 38 -8.83 8.14 -5.53
C ARG A 38 -9.16 6.67 -5.26
N ARG A 39 -8.17 5.81 -5.01
CA ARG A 39 -8.40 4.37 -4.80
C ARG A 39 -9.04 4.04 -3.46
N PHE A 40 -8.72 4.82 -2.43
CA PHE A 40 -9.18 4.60 -1.06
C PHE A 40 -10.22 5.65 -0.64
N GLN A 41 -10.92 6.23 -1.62
CA GLN A 41 -11.95 7.24 -1.36
C GLN A 41 -13.17 6.61 -0.69
N ASP A 42 -13.55 5.41 -1.13
CA ASP A 42 -14.57 4.61 -0.46
C ASP A 42 -13.93 3.79 0.66
N LYS A 43 -14.03 4.32 1.88
CA LYS A 43 -13.46 3.72 3.07
C LYS A 43 -14.21 2.47 3.51
N GLN A 44 -15.51 2.35 3.20
CA GLN A 44 -16.34 1.24 3.67
C GLN A 44 -15.91 -0.07 3.03
N VAL A 45 -15.61 -0.05 1.72
CA VAL A 45 -15.13 -1.22 0.99
C VAL A 45 -13.80 -1.71 1.57
N ILE A 46 -12.87 -0.80 1.81
CA ILE A 46 -11.53 -1.13 2.33
C ILE A 46 -11.62 -1.66 3.76
N GLU A 47 -12.45 -1.04 4.60
CA GLU A 47 -12.68 -1.48 5.97
C GLU A 47 -13.31 -2.87 6.02
N ALA A 48 -14.28 -3.16 5.14
CA ALA A 48 -14.90 -4.48 5.05
C ALA A 48 -13.89 -5.56 4.64
N ILE A 49 -13.07 -5.30 3.61
CA ILE A 49 -12.02 -6.24 3.16
C ILE A 49 -11.00 -6.46 4.29
N PHE A 50 -10.52 -5.38 4.91
CA PHE A 50 -9.54 -5.47 5.99
C PHE A 50 -10.08 -6.27 7.18
N SER A 51 -11.31 -5.97 7.62
CA SER A 51 -11.96 -6.66 8.73
C SER A 51 -12.16 -8.14 8.45
N HIS A 52 -12.52 -8.49 7.21
CA HIS A 52 -12.66 -9.88 6.79
C HIS A 52 -11.33 -10.65 6.87
N ILE A 53 -10.26 -10.09 6.28
CA ILE A 53 -8.93 -10.72 6.31
C ILE A 53 -8.41 -10.82 7.74
N LEU A 54 -8.58 -9.78 8.55
CA LEU A 54 -8.18 -9.79 9.95
C LEU A 54 -8.91 -10.89 10.74
N GLY A 55 -10.21 -11.04 10.52
CA GLY A 55 -11.00 -12.13 11.11
C GLY A 55 -10.48 -13.52 10.72
N LEU A 56 -10.12 -13.73 9.45
CA LEU A 56 -9.52 -14.99 9.00
C LEU A 56 -8.19 -15.28 9.70
N CYS A 57 -7.31 -14.28 9.83
CA CYS A 57 -6.03 -14.44 10.52
C CYS A 57 -6.23 -14.76 12.00
N LEU A 58 -7.13 -14.05 12.69
CA LEU A 58 -7.38 -14.29 14.11
C LEU A 58 -7.95 -15.69 14.37
N ASN A 59 -8.84 -16.16 13.50
CA ASN A 59 -9.43 -17.49 13.63
C ASN A 59 -8.40 -18.59 13.30
N CYS A 60 -7.55 -18.39 12.29
CA CYS A 60 -6.47 -19.32 11.93
C CYS A 60 -5.40 -19.46 13.04
N TRP A 61 -5.30 -18.49 13.94
CA TRP A 61 -4.40 -18.52 15.10
C TRP A 61 -5.03 -19.16 16.34
N ALA A 62 -6.34 -19.38 16.34
CA ALA A 62 -7.08 -19.96 17.47
C ALA A 62 -7.26 -21.48 17.36
N ASP A 63 -6.95 -22.06 16.20
CA ASP A 63 -6.84 -23.50 15.93
C ASP A 63 -5.37 -23.97 16.07
#